data_AF-A0A212JJ69-F1
#
_entry.id   AF-A0A212JJ69-F1
#
_cell.length_a   1.000
_cell.length_b   1.000
_cell.length_c   1.000
_cell.angle_alpha   90.00
_cell.angle_beta   90.00
_cell.angle_gamma   90.00
#
_symmetry.space_group_name_H-M   'P 1'
#
loop_
_entity.id
_entity.type
_entity.pdbx_description
1 polymer ?
#
loop_
_entity_poly.entity_id
_entity_poly.type
_entity_poly.pdbx_seq_one_letter_code
_entity_poly.pdbx_strand_id
1 'polypeptide(L)'
;MRGKIAIQQDHHICGRFDEAFGTRDIYRFGLHLGVEIARSKTPKIVVASDRRPLNRTHVHLAVGGLQGADCDVMFLGCAPYPMVMHASRILDVPHALMVTSAEAEDGTIGFRVVLGGEPMPSFELKERFEASRTDRFDAISGNGRLFEVNLAHTYLRWLLHGARPANDGLAVLWDAGNGATADIVTTLATVLPGRHVVVNQGGDAPLIGRTKDSALRELGGSVVQGGFDVGVAFSGDGTGVLMVDNLGTPIREWHRLHILSTRRGRQPIAGNGLLASRRKARGDAIKHALKVLRAISESGTTAATLRQAVDAEPVVLGKGSIAPGWVNRSVADAANS
;
A
#
# COMPACT_ATOMS: atom_id res chain seq x y z
N MET A 1 19.49 -15.03 -23.67
CA MET A 1 19.76 -13.70 -23.08
C MET A 1 18.87 -13.56 -21.86
N ARG A 2 19.36 -12.99 -20.75
CA ARG A 2 18.52 -12.77 -19.55
C ARG A 2 17.55 -11.61 -19.78
N GLY A 3 16.35 -11.74 -19.24
CA GLY A 3 15.33 -10.68 -19.22
C GLY A 3 15.71 -9.51 -18.32
N LYS A 4 15.08 -8.36 -18.57
CA LYS A 4 15.38 -7.10 -17.88
C LYS A 4 14.64 -7.00 -16.54
N ILE A 5 15.36 -6.69 -15.46
CA ILE A 5 14.75 -6.25 -14.19
C ILE A 5 14.36 -4.78 -14.33
N ALA A 6 13.07 -4.49 -14.14
CA ALA A 6 12.48 -3.17 -14.16
C ALA A 6 12.35 -2.57 -12.75
N ILE A 7 12.52 -1.26 -12.67
CA ILE A 7 12.22 -0.46 -11.47
C ILE A 7 10.85 0.19 -11.69
N GLN A 8 9.86 -0.17 -10.88
CA GLN A 8 8.47 0.32 -11.01
C GLN A 8 8.19 1.49 -10.06
N GLN A 9 8.82 1.51 -8.89
CA GLN A 9 8.64 2.50 -7.83
C GLN A 9 9.97 2.70 -7.07
N ASP A 10 9.98 3.55 -6.04
CA ASP A 10 11.18 3.86 -5.25
C ASP A 10 11.69 2.66 -4.43
N HIS A 11 10.86 1.63 -4.17
CA HIS A 11 11.17 0.46 -3.33
C HIS A 11 10.59 -0.86 -3.87
N HIS A 12 10.59 -1.05 -5.19
CA HIS A 12 10.02 -2.21 -5.86
C HIS A 12 10.76 -2.51 -7.17
N ILE A 13 11.23 -3.75 -7.31
CA ILE A 13 11.73 -4.31 -8.56
C ILE A 13 10.77 -5.38 -9.07
N CYS A 14 10.62 -5.49 -10.39
CA CYS A 14 9.84 -6.55 -11.03
C CYS A 14 10.42 -6.94 -12.39
N GLY A 15 9.90 -8.02 -12.96
CA GLY A 15 10.42 -8.60 -14.19
C GLY A 15 9.70 -9.90 -14.52
N ARG A 16 9.76 -10.30 -15.79
CA ARG A 16 9.11 -11.53 -16.25
C ARG A 16 9.80 -12.74 -15.63
N PHE A 17 9.01 -13.66 -15.09
CA PHE A 17 9.53 -14.91 -14.55
C PHE A 17 10.15 -15.78 -15.65
N ASP A 18 11.16 -16.57 -15.30
CA ASP A 18 12.06 -17.33 -16.18
C ASP A 18 12.90 -16.52 -17.17
N GLU A 19 12.65 -15.22 -17.34
CA GLU A 19 13.51 -14.33 -18.10
C GLU A 19 14.40 -13.48 -17.17
N ALA A 20 13.77 -12.68 -16.32
CA ALA A 20 14.44 -11.79 -15.37
C ALA A 20 14.64 -12.47 -14.01
N PHE A 21 13.77 -13.40 -13.63
CA PHE A 21 13.81 -14.06 -12.33
C PHE A 21 13.56 -15.56 -12.49
N GLY A 22 14.60 -16.38 -12.32
CA GLY A 22 14.46 -17.83 -12.31
C GLY A 22 14.37 -18.41 -10.89
N THR A 23 13.83 -19.62 -10.74
CA THR A 23 13.70 -20.34 -9.45
C THR A 23 14.98 -20.31 -8.61
N ARG A 24 16.13 -20.62 -9.22
CA ARG A 24 17.43 -20.61 -8.53
C ARG A 24 17.83 -19.20 -8.08
N ASP A 25 17.52 -18.18 -8.86
CA ASP A 25 17.84 -16.80 -8.51
C ASP A 25 17.03 -16.34 -7.29
N ILE A 26 15.74 -16.71 -7.22
CA ILE A 26 14.86 -16.36 -6.09
C ILE A 26 15.35 -17.02 -4.79
N TYR A 27 15.72 -18.30 -4.84
CA TYR A 27 16.32 -18.99 -3.69
C TYR A 27 17.62 -18.32 -3.25
N ARG A 28 18.52 -18.01 -4.21
CA ARG A 28 19.79 -17.36 -3.91
C ARG A 28 19.62 -15.96 -3.38
N PHE A 29 18.61 -15.23 -3.84
CA PHE A 29 18.27 -13.93 -3.30
C PHE A 29 17.79 -14.01 -1.85
N GLY A 30 16.95 -15.01 -1.53
CA GLY A 30 16.59 -15.32 -0.15
C GLY A 30 17.82 -15.64 0.71
N LEU A 31 18.74 -16.45 0.20
CA LEU A 31 19.99 -16.79 0.88
C LEU A 31 20.88 -15.57 1.10
N HIS A 32 21.01 -14.70 0.10
CA HIS A 32 21.76 -13.45 0.17
C HIS A 32 21.27 -12.56 1.30
N LEU A 33 19.96 -12.30 1.34
CA LEU A 33 19.34 -11.52 2.41
C LEU A 33 19.51 -12.20 3.77
N GLY A 34 19.34 -13.52 3.81
CA GLY A 34 19.44 -14.30 5.04
C GLY A 34 20.83 -14.21 5.68
N VAL A 35 21.90 -14.28 4.90
CA VAL A 35 23.28 -14.17 5.41
C VAL A 35 23.55 -12.83 6.07
N GLU A 36 22.98 -11.76 5.52
CA GLU A 36 23.09 -10.43 6.11
C GLU A 36 22.26 -10.29 7.38
N ILE A 37 21.02 -10.78 7.36
CA ILE A 37 20.10 -10.73 8.50
C ILE A 37 20.61 -11.58 9.67
N ALA A 38 21.22 -12.74 9.39
CA ALA A 38 21.80 -13.62 10.40
C ALA A 38 22.93 -12.97 11.21
N ARG A 39 23.59 -11.94 10.65
CA ARG A 39 24.61 -11.14 11.36
C ARG A 39 24.02 -10.01 12.19
N SER A 40 22.72 -9.74 12.06
CA SER A 40 22.04 -8.69 12.80
C SER A 40 21.64 -9.16 14.21
N LYS A 41 21.27 -8.22 15.08
CA LYS A 41 20.77 -8.53 16.44
C LYS A 41 19.45 -9.32 16.43
N THR A 42 18.72 -9.28 15.31
CA THR A 42 17.41 -9.91 15.15
C THR A 42 17.44 -10.76 13.87
N PRO A 43 17.89 -12.02 13.93
CA PRO A 43 18.00 -12.91 12.77
C PRO A 43 16.63 -13.47 12.36
N LYS A 44 15.65 -12.58 12.16
CA LYS A 44 14.26 -12.88 11.83
C LYS A 44 13.81 -12.00 10.69
N ILE A 45 12.88 -12.48 9.86
CA ILE A 45 12.29 -11.69 8.78
C ILE A 45 10.81 -11.98 8.63
N VAL A 46 10.00 -10.94 8.42
CA VAL A 46 8.58 -11.09 8.04
C VAL A 46 8.47 -11.33 6.54
N VAL A 47 7.76 -12.38 6.14
CA VAL A 47 7.59 -12.72 4.72
C VAL A 47 6.11 -12.83 4.34
N ALA A 48 5.74 -12.29 3.19
CA ALA A 48 4.41 -12.44 2.61
C ALA A 48 4.45 -12.42 1.08
N SER A 49 3.35 -12.79 0.45
CA SER A 49 3.12 -12.55 -0.98
C SER A 49 1.82 -11.77 -1.23
N ASP A 50 1.67 -11.21 -2.43
CA ASP A 50 0.33 -10.85 -2.92
C ASP A 50 -0.47 -12.10 -3.34
N ARG A 51 -1.68 -11.91 -3.87
CA ARG A 51 -2.56 -13.01 -4.29
C ARG A 51 -2.09 -13.76 -5.53
N ARG A 52 -1.21 -13.17 -6.37
CA ARG A 52 -0.86 -13.77 -7.66
C ARG A 52 -0.35 -15.20 -7.47
N PRO A 53 -0.88 -16.21 -8.19
CA PRO A 53 -0.48 -17.60 -8.02
C PRO A 53 1.04 -17.79 -8.18
N LEU A 54 1.64 -17.10 -9.15
CA LEU A 54 3.08 -17.11 -9.37
C LEU A 54 3.86 -16.65 -8.13
N ASN A 55 3.44 -15.55 -7.50
CA ASN A 55 4.10 -15.01 -6.30
C ASN A 55 3.91 -15.93 -5.10
N ARG A 56 2.71 -16.48 -4.92
CA ARG A 56 2.38 -17.44 -3.84
C ARG A 56 3.19 -18.73 -3.94
N THR A 57 3.44 -19.21 -5.16
CA THR A 57 4.27 -20.40 -5.35
C THR A 57 5.75 -20.09 -5.09
N HIS A 58 6.25 -18.99 -5.64
CA HIS A 58 7.69 -18.72 -5.65
C HIS A 58 8.22 -18.04 -4.37
N VAL A 59 7.35 -17.49 -3.51
CA VAL A 59 7.77 -16.96 -2.20
C VAL A 59 8.49 -18.02 -1.35
N HIS A 60 8.07 -19.28 -1.45
CA HIS A 60 8.69 -20.39 -0.70
C HIS A 60 10.16 -20.64 -1.09
N LEU A 61 10.58 -20.26 -2.30
CA LEU A 61 11.99 -20.35 -2.70
C LEU A 61 12.83 -19.34 -1.92
N ALA A 62 12.35 -18.10 -1.80
CA ALA A 62 13.02 -17.08 -1.00
C ALA A 62 13.04 -17.47 0.48
N VAL A 63 11.92 -18.02 1.00
CA VAL A 63 11.84 -18.59 2.36
C VAL A 63 12.90 -19.67 2.57
N GLY A 64 13.03 -20.63 1.66
CA GLY A 64 14.04 -21.68 1.75
C GLY A 64 15.47 -21.13 1.77
N GLY A 65 15.75 -20.10 0.98
CA GLY A 65 17.04 -19.41 1.00
C GLY A 65 17.32 -18.74 2.34
N LEU A 66 16.33 -18.03 2.89
CA LEU A 66 16.42 -17.36 4.20
C LEU A 66 16.70 -18.39 5.32
N GLN A 67 15.94 -19.48 5.36
CA GLN A 67 16.13 -20.56 6.35
C GLN A 67 17.51 -21.21 6.22
N GLY A 68 17.97 -21.43 4.98
CA GLY A 68 19.29 -21.97 4.69
C GLY A 68 20.45 -21.09 5.16
N ALA A 69 20.20 -19.80 5.43
CA ALA A 69 21.15 -18.86 6.04
C ALA A 69 20.92 -18.63 7.55
N ASP A 70 20.18 -19.52 8.21
CA ASP A 70 19.91 -19.45 9.66
C ASP A 70 19.04 -18.23 10.06
N CYS A 71 18.21 -17.77 9.13
CA CYS A 71 17.23 -16.71 9.38
C CYS A 71 15.84 -17.32 9.63
N ASP A 72 15.26 -16.98 10.77
CA ASP A 72 13.90 -17.38 11.13
C ASP A 72 12.86 -16.55 10.34
N VAL A 73 11.88 -17.22 9.75
CA VAL A 73 10.88 -16.60 8.88
C VAL A 73 9.53 -16.53 9.58
N MET A 74 8.98 -15.32 9.73
CA MET A 74 7.61 -15.06 10.17
C MET A 74 6.72 -14.92 8.92
N PHE A 75 6.10 -16.00 8.47
CA PHE A 75 5.35 -16.05 7.23
C PHE A 75 3.86 -15.72 7.43
N LEU A 76 3.40 -14.67 6.76
CA LEU A 76 2.01 -14.20 6.83
C LEU A 76 1.09 -14.84 5.78
N GLY A 77 1.64 -15.62 4.85
CA GLY A 77 0.91 -16.06 3.67
C GLY A 77 0.61 -14.89 2.72
N CYS A 78 -0.65 -14.77 2.30
CA CYS A 78 -1.11 -13.65 1.48
C CYS A 78 -1.49 -12.45 2.37
N ALA A 79 -0.79 -11.33 2.23
CA ALA A 79 -1.06 -10.12 3.00
C ALA A 79 -0.73 -8.86 2.20
N PRO A 80 -1.47 -7.74 2.39
CA PRO A 80 -1.13 -6.50 1.73
C PRO A 80 0.16 -5.91 2.33
N TYR A 81 0.95 -5.18 1.54
CA TYR A 81 2.24 -4.62 1.96
C TYR A 81 2.17 -3.83 3.28
N PRO A 82 1.14 -3.00 3.54
CA PRO A 82 1.04 -2.28 4.81
C PRO A 82 0.83 -3.19 6.03
N MET A 83 0.22 -4.36 5.86
CA MET A 83 0.11 -5.38 6.91
C MET A 83 1.46 -6.04 7.17
N VAL A 84 2.29 -6.27 6.15
CA VAL A 84 3.69 -6.72 6.31
C VAL A 84 4.48 -5.71 7.14
N MET A 85 4.36 -4.41 6.83
CA MET A 85 4.99 -3.34 7.62
C MET A 85 4.46 -3.25 9.04
N HIS A 86 3.17 -3.53 9.26
CA HIS A 86 2.58 -3.59 10.59
C HIS A 86 3.11 -4.78 11.39
N ALA A 87 3.16 -5.96 10.77
CA ALA A 87 3.71 -7.19 11.35
C ALA A 87 5.16 -7.01 11.80
N SER A 88 6.02 -6.42 10.94
CA SER A 88 7.40 -6.09 11.27
C SER A 88 7.52 -5.26 12.56
N ARG A 89 6.66 -4.25 12.74
CA ARG A 89 6.65 -3.41 13.94
C ARG A 89 6.15 -4.14 15.19
N ILE A 90 5.06 -4.90 15.10
CA ILE A 90 4.46 -5.53 16.29
C ILE A 90 5.20 -6.79 16.75
N LEU A 91 5.92 -7.45 15.85
CA LEU A 91 6.76 -8.61 16.15
C LEU A 91 8.18 -8.21 16.57
N ASP A 92 8.50 -6.92 16.54
CA ASP A 92 9.87 -6.39 16.74
C ASP A 92 10.89 -7.04 15.79
N VAL A 93 10.49 -7.23 14.54
CA VAL A 93 11.31 -7.81 13.47
C VAL A 93 11.58 -6.73 12.43
N PRO A 94 12.78 -6.12 12.39
CA PRO A 94 13.07 -4.95 11.56
C PRO A 94 13.28 -5.30 10.07
N HIS A 95 13.13 -6.57 9.70
CA HIS A 95 13.35 -7.05 8.33
C HIS A 95 12.05 -7.59 7.75
N ALA A 96 11.79 -7.29 6.47
CA ALA A 96 10.65 -7.85 5.76
C ALA A 96 10.92 -8.07 4.28
N LEU A 97 10.31 -9.11 3.71
CA LEU A 97 10.30 -9.41 2.29
C LEU A 97 8.84 -9.62 1.84
N MET A 98 8.40 -8.86 0.85
CA MET A 98 7.15 -9.14 0.16
C MET A 98 7.44 -9.53 -1.29
N VAL A 99 6.92 -10.69 -1.71
CA VAL A 99 6.91 -11.11 -3.11
C VAL A 99 5.63 -10.58 -3.76
N THR A 100 5.79 -9.55 -4.58
CA THR A 100 4.68 -8.83 -5.19
C THR A 100 5.08 -8.21 -6.51
N SER A 101 4.17 -8.25 -7.46
CA SER A 101 4.36 -7.59 -8.76
C SER A 101 3.59 -6.27 -8.82
N ALA A 102 2.98 -5.83 -7.70
CA ALA A 102 2.16 -4.61 -7.59
C ALA A 102 1.19 -4.47 -8.77
N GLU A 103 1.41 -3.51 -9.66
CA GLU A 103 0.56 -3.21 -10.83
C GLU A 103 1.14 -3.76 -12.16
N ALA A 104 2.18 -4.60 -12.10
CA ALA A 104 2.81 -5.18 -13.28
C ALA A 104 1.93 -6.24 -13.96
N GLU A 105 2.26 -6.50 -15.22
CA GLU A 105 1.57 -7.46 -16.10
C GLU A 105 1.65 -8.90 -15.61
N ASP A 106 0.80 -9.76 -16.15
CA ASP A 106 0.82 -11.19 -15.89
C ASP A 106 2.16 -11.84 -16.25
N GLY A 107 2.52 -12.88 -15.50
CA GLY A 107 3.79 -13.57 -15.66
C GLY A 107 4.99 -12.82 -15.08
N THR A 108 4.77 -11.71 -14.37
CA THR A 108 5.83 -11.01 -13.63
C THR A 108 5.87 -11.40 -12.17
N ILE A 109 7.09 -11.46 -11.63
CA ILE A 109 7.37 -11.53 -10.19
C ILE A 109 8.12 -10.26 -9.78
N GLY A 110 8.02 -9.88 -8.51
CA GLY A 110 8.74 -8.75 -7.98
C GLY A 110 8.94 -8.83 -6.48
N PHE A 111 9.74 -7.90 -5.96
CA PHE A 111 10.19 -7.90 -4.58
C PHE A 111 10.13 -6.50 -3.99
N ARG A 112 9.69 -6.42 -2.73
CA ARG A 112 9.91 -5.29 -1.84
C ARG A 112 10.65 -5.81 -0.61
N VAL A 113 11.69 -5.10 -0.20
CA VAL A 113 12.54 -5.50 0.93
C VAL A 113 12.64 -4.35 1.92
N VAL A 114 12.59 -4.70 3.20
CA VAL A 114 12.90 -3.83 4.33
C VAL A 114 14.04 -4.50 5.08
N LEU A 115 15.11 -3.76 5.33
CA LEU A 115 16.22 -4.23 6.18
C LEU A 115 16.48 -3.18 7.26
N GLY A 116 16.63 -3.62 8.50
CA GLY A 116 16.96 -2.73 9.62
C GLY A 116 15.90 -1.65 9.89
N GLY A 117 14.65 -1.87 9.51
CA GLY A 117 13.52 -0.95 9.68
C GLY A 117 13.28 -0.02 8.49
N GLU A 118 14.16 -0.02 7.49
CA GLU A 118 14.08 0.90 6.35
C GLU A 118 13.75 0.16 5.04
N PRO A 119 12.75 0.63 4.26
CA PRO A 119 12.48 0.10 2.92
C PRO A 119 13.67 0.33 1.99
N MET A 120 14.17 -0.76 1.40
CA MET A 120 15.31 -0.74 0.49
C MET A 120 14.96 0.02 -0.79
N PRO A 121 15.77 1.00 -1.22
CA PRO A 121 15.61 1.66 -2.50
C PRO A 121 15.71 0.67 -3.68
N SER A 122 14.94 0.88 -4.74
CA SER A 122 14.88 -0.05 -5.87
C SER A 122 16.19 -0.25 -6.61
N PHE A 123 17.05 0.77 -6.66
CA PHE A 123 18.36 0.64 -7.31
C PHE A 123 19.23 -0.35 -6.52
N GLU A 124 19.29 -0.16 -5.20
CA GLU A 124 20.04 -1.02 -4.28
C GLU A 124 19.46 -2.44 -4.25
N LEU A 125 18.13 -2.55 -4.24
CA LEU A 125 17.43 -3.84 -4.31
C LEU A 125 17.77 -4.59 -5.59
N LYS A 126 17.81 -3.90 -6.73
CA LYS A 126 18.22 -4.49 -8.00
C LYS A 126 19.68 -4.95 -7.95
N GLU A 127 20.59 -4.11 -7.46
CA GLU A 127 22.02 -4.43 -7.35
C GLU A 127 22.26 -5.65 -6.46
N ARG A 128 21.63 -5.70 -5.28
CA ARG A 128 21.71 -6.86 -4.36
C ARG A 128 21.12 -8.12 -4.98
N PHE A 129 20.00 -8.00 -5.69
CA PHE A 129 19.43 -9.12 -6.43
C PHE A 129 20.42 -9.64 -7.48
N GLU A 130 21.03 -8.75 -8.27
CA GLU A 130 22.01 -9.13 -9.28
C GLU A 130 23.27 -9.77 -8.67
N ALA A 131 23.78 -9.23 -7.55
CA ALA A 131 24.91 -9.79 -6.81
C ALA A 131 24.62 -11.21 -6.29
N SER A 132 23.42 -11.44 -5.76
CA SER A 132 23.01 -12.76 -5.25
C SER A 132 23.15 -13.90 -6.27
N ARG A 133 23.10 -13.59 -7.57
CA ARG A 133 23.26 -14.58 -8.65
C ARG A 133 24.67 -15.14 -8.77
N THR A 134 25.68 -14.37 -8.36
CA THR A 134 27.10 -14.72 -8.51
C THR A 134 27.79 -15.02 -7.20
N ASP A 135 27.20 -14.63 -6.07
CA ASP A 135 27.79 -14.83 -4.75
C ASP A 135 28.16 -16.28 -4.45
N ARG A 136 29.35 -16.45 -3.88
CA ARG A 136 29.78 -17.74 -3.35
C ARG A 136 29.30 -17.84 -1.92
N PHE A 137 28.13 -18.43 -1.74
CA PHE A 137 27.63 -18.86 -0.44
C PHE A 137 28.31 -20.19 -0.11
N ASP A 138 29.60 -20.16 0.21
CA ASP A 138 30.35 -21.38 0.54
C ASP A 138 29.70 -22.06 1.76
N ALA A 139 29.30 -23.33 1.60
CA ALA A 139 28.88 -24.25 2.65
C ALA A 139 27.98 -23.67 3.78
N ILE A 140 27.01 -22.82 3.43
CA ILE A 140 26.05 -22.30 4.41
C ILE A 140 25.01 -23.39 4.69
N SER A 141 25.03 -23.91 5.91
CA SER A 141 24.05 -24.88 6.44
C SER A 141 23.36 -24.26 7.65
N GLY A 142 22.45 -23.33 7.41
CA GLY A 142 21.55 -22.79 8.44
C GLY A 142 20.34 -23.69 8.68
N ASN A 143 19.69 -23.52 9.83
CA ASN A 143 18.47 -24.25 10.20
C ASN A 143 17.39 -23.28 10.68
N GLY A 144 17.26 -22.14 9.99
CA GLY A 144 16.25 -21.14 10.29
C GLY A 144 14.85 -21.73 10.21
N ARG A 145 13.96 -21.33 11.12
CA ARG A 145 12.63 -21.92 11.26
C ARG A 145 11.58 -21.11 10.51
N LEU A 146 10.54 -21.78 10.03
CA LEU A 146 9.36 -21.15 9.47
C LEU A 146 8.25 -21.11 10.54
N PHE A 147 7.74 -19.91 10.82
CA PHE A 147 6.60 -19.68 11.69
C PHE A 147 5.46 -19.10 10.87
N GLU A 148 4.33 -19.80 10.79
CA GLU A 148 3.12 -19.23 10.20
C GLU A 148 2.47 -18.28 11.20
N VAL A 149 2.20 -17.05 10.76
CA VAL A 149 1.75 -15.96 11.63
C VAL A 149 0.50 -15.31 11.04
N ASN A 150 -0.64 -15.45 11.72
CA ASN A 150 -1.88 -14.78 11.33
C ASN A 150 -2.09 -13.51 12.17
N LEU A 151 -2.00 -12.34 11.52
CA LEU A 151 -2.18 -11.03 12.15
C LEU A 151 -3.37 -10.26 11.61
N ALA A 152 -4.26 -10.88 10.83
CA ALA A 152 -5.35 -10.19 10.14
C ALA A 152 -6.25 -9.44 11.12
N HIS A 153 -6.67 -10.09 12.21
CA HIS A 153 -7.49 -9.47 13.26
C HIS A 153 -6.74 -8.37 14.02
N THR A 154 -5.45 -8.56 14.33
CA THR A 154 -4.62 -7.56 15.01
C THR A 154 -4.48 -6.31 14.14
N TYR A 155 -4.21 -6.49 12.86
CA TYR A 155 -4.12 -5.41 11.88
C TYR A 155 -5.45 -4.69 11.72
N LEU A 156 -6.58 -5.41 11.62
CA LEU A 156 -7.92 -4.83 11.55
C LEU A 156 -8.25 -3.98 12.77
N ARG A 157 -7.93 -4.45 13.98
CA ARG A 157 -8.10 -3.68 15.22
C ARG A 157 -7.27 -2.39 15.19
N TRP A 158 -6.02 -2.47 14.74
CA TRP A 158 -5.16 -1.30 14.62
C TRP A 158 -5.66 -0.28 13.59
N LEU A 159 -6.21 -0.74 12.46
CA LEU A 159 -6.86 0.11 11.46
C LEU A 159 -8.03 0.88 12.08
N LEU A 160 -8.93 0.17 12.77
CA LEU A 160 -10.14 0.75 13.36
C LEU A 160 -9.81 1.70 14.52
N HIS A 161 -8.86 1.35 15.39
CA HIS A 161 -8.48 2.21 16.52
C HIS A 161 -8.02 3.60 16.06
N GLY A 162 -7.33 3.69 14.92
CA GLY A 162 -6.78 4.95 14.41
C GLY A 162 -7.66 5.70 13.39
N ALA A 163 -8.73 5.09 12.87
CA ALA A 163 -9.41 5.63 11.69
C ALA A 163 -10.90 5.24 11.54
N ARG A 164 -11.56 4.70 12.58
CA ARG A 164 -12.99 4.33 12.49
C ARG A 164 -13.87 5.54 12.14
N PRO A 165 -14.72 5.47 11.09
CA PRO A 165 -15.73 6.48 10.78
C PRO A 165 -16.75 6.67 11.91
N ALA A 166 -17.46 7.80 11.93
CA ALA A 166 -18.48 8.06 12.94
C ALA A 166 -19.73 7.17 12.71
N ASN A 167 -20.60 7.13 13.73
CA ASN A 167 -21.71 6.16 13.80
C ASN A 167 -22.90 6.49 12.88
N ASP A 168 -22.91 7.66 12.22
CA ASP A 168 -23.95 8.07 11.26
C ASP A 168 -23.88 7.32 9.92
N GLY A 169 -22.79 6.55 9.69
CA GLY A 169 -22.72 5.44 8.74
C GLY A 169 -22.85 5.80 7.26
N LEU A 170 -21.73 5.78 6.53
CA LEU A 170 -21.71 6.02 5.08
C LEU A 170 -22.14 4.78 4.29
N ALA A 171 -22.74 4.98 3.12
CA ALA A 171 -22.82 3.97 2.07
C ALA A 171 -21.51 3.95 1.27
N VAL A 172 -20.70 2.89 1.39
CA VAL A 172 -19.39 2.78 0.72
C VAL A 172 -19.33 1.55 -0.17
N LEU A 173 -18.93 1.77 -1.42
CA LEU A 173 -18.54 0.71 -2.35
C LEU A 173 -17.04 0.50 -2.28
N TRP A 174 -16.61 -0.72 -1.97
CA TRP A 174 -15.21 -1.12 -1.91
C TRP A 174 -14.87 -2.02 -3.08
N ASP A 175 -13.88 -1.66 -3.87
CA ASP A 175 -13.32 -2.49 -4.92
C ASP A 175 -11.95 -3.01 -4.46
N ALA A 176 -11.92 -4.27 -4.07
CA ALA A 176 -10.70 -4.91 -3.59
C ALA A 176 -9.75 -5.35 -4.72
N GLY A 177 -10.14 -5.19 -5.98
CA GLY A 177 -9.31 -5.47 -7.16
C GLY A 177 -8.77 -6.89 -7.25
N ASN A 178 -9.39 -7.85 -6.56
CA ASN A 178 -8.90 -9.22 -6.32
C ASN A 178 -7.46 -9.27 -5.77
N GLY A 179 -7.03 -8.18 -5.12
CA GLY A 179 -5.68 -8.00 -4.61
C GLY A 179 -5.49 -8.52 -3.18
N ALA A 180 -4.31 -8.25 -2.63
CA ALA A 180 -3.92 -8.66 -1.29
C ALA A 180 -4.75 -8.00 -0.17
N THR A 181 -5.50 -6.93 -0.46
CA THR A 181 -6.37 -6.25 0.51
C THR A 181 -7.72 -6.90 0.69
N ALA A 182 -8.13 -7.82 -0.20
CA ALA A 182 -9.50 -8.33 -0.27
C ALA A 182 -10.02 -8.89 1.06
N ASP A 183 -9.31 -9.83 1.70
CA ASP A 183 -9.79 -10.42 2.97
C ASP A 183 -9.93 -9.39 4.09
N ILE A 184 -9.00 -8.44 4.16
CA ILE A 184 -9.04 -7.37 5.16
C ILE A 184 -10.22 -6.44 4.90
N VAL A 185 -10.44 -6.03 3.64
CA VAL A 185 -11.53 -5.13 3.26
C VAL A 185 -12.89 -5.79 3.42
N THR A 186 -13.03 -7.07 3.03
CA THR A 186 -14.25 -7.85 3.25
C THR A 186 -14.59 -7.94 4.73
N THR A 187 -13.62 -8.28 5.59
CA THR A 187 -13.86 -8.33 7.04
C THR A 187 -14.16 -6.95 7.61
N LEU A 188 -13.42 -5.92 7.18
CA LEU A 188 -13.63 -4.53 7.59
C LEU A 188 -15.05 -4.04 7.25
N ALA A 189 -15.55 -4.33 6.05
CA ALA A 189 -16.89 -3.93 5.62
C ALA A 189 -18.00 -4.48 6.51
N THR A 190 -17.82 -5.64 7.15
CA THR A 190 -18.82 -6.24 8.06
C THR A 190 -18.93 -5.54 9.42
N VAL A 191 -17.92 -4.77 9.83
CA VAL A 191 -17.84 -4.15 11.17
C VAL A 191 -17.94 -2.63 11.16
N LEU A 192 -17.93 -2.02 9.96
CA LEU A 192 -18.11 -0.58 9.80
C LEU A 192 -19.60 -0.19 9.86
N PRO A 193 -19.94 0.98 10.42
CA PRO A 193 -21.31 1.47 10.44
C PRO A 193 -21.74 1.97 9.06
N GLY A 194 -22.99 1.73 8.68
CA GLY A 194 -23.55 2.14 7.40
C GLY A 194 -23.71 0.97 6.44
N ARG A 195 -23.76 1.28 5.14
CA ARG A 195 -23.97 0.28 4.08
C ARG A 195 -22.66 0.03 3.34
N HIS A 196 -22.08 -1.16 3.51
CA HIS A 196 -20.82 -1.49 2.85
C HIS A 196 -21.01 -2.65 1.88
N VAL A 197 -20.60 -2.45 0.63
CA VAL A 197 -20.59 -3.49 -0.40
C VAL A 197 -19.17 -3.64 -0.91
N VAL A 198 -18.69 -4.88 -1.02
CA VAL A 198 -17.35 -5.18 -1.51
C VAL A 198 -17.47 -5.94 -2.83
N VAL A 199 -16.80 -5.45 -3.87
CA VAL A 199 -16.67 -6.08 -5.19
C VAL A 199 -15.24 -6.51 -5.43
N ASN A 200 -15.05 -7.44 -6.37
CA ASN A 200 -13.72 -7.98 -6.73
C ASN A 200 -12.95 -8.50 -5.50
N GLN A 201 -13.60 -9.33 -4.67
CA GLN A 201 -13.02 -9.90 -3.45
C GLN A 201 -12.63 -11.39 -3.55
N GLY A 202 -13.10 -12.10 -4.58
CA GLY A 202 -13.06 -13.57 -4.66
C GLY A 202 -12.07 -14.17 -5.67
N GLY A 203 -11.34 -13.35 -6.44
CA GLY A 203 -10.38 -13.86 -7.42
C GLY A 203 -9.04 -14.30 -6.81
N ASP A 204 -8.39 -15.26 -7.49
CA ASP A 204 -7.06 -15.77 -7.15
C ASP A 204 -5.91 -14.88 -7.65
N ALA A 205 -6.20 -13.85 -8.43
CA ALA A 205 -5.21 -12.90 -8.93
C ALA A 205 -5.81 -11.49 -8.99
N PRO A 206 -4.99 -10.44 -8.78
CA PRO A 206 -5.42 -9.07 -8.99
C PRO A 206 -5.98 -8.85 -10.40
N LEU A 207 -6.88 -7.87 -10.55
CA LEU A 207 -7.36 -7.46 -11.87
C LEU A 207 -6.22 -6.76 -12.64
N ILE A 208 -5.66 -7.45 -13.63
CA ILE A 208 -4.50 -6.99 -14.41
C ILE A 208 -4.96 -6.23 -15.66
N GLY A 209 -4.16 -5.23 -16.07
CA GLY A 209 -4.43 -4.41 -17.25
C GLY A 209 -5.45 -3.28 -17.04
N ARG A 210 -6.04 -3.18 -15.84
CA ARG A 210 -6.94 -2.08 -15.48
C ARG A 210 -6.14 -0.81 -15.22
N THR A 211 -6.22 0.16 -16.14
CA THR A 211 -5.61 1.47 -15.94
C THR A 211 -6.32 2.24 -14.83
N LYS A 212 -5.63 3.21 -14.21
CA LYS A 212 -6.25 4.08 -13.19
C LYS A 212 -7.54 4.73 -13.68
N ASP A 213 -7.57 5.18 -14.93
CA ASP A 213 -8.74 5.84 -15.51
C ASP A 213 -9.89 4.86 -15.75
N SER A 214 -9.61 3.64 -16.21
CA SER A 214 -10.63 2.61 -16.34
C SER A 214 -11.21 2.22 -14.97
N ALA A 215 -10.36 2.08 -13.95
CA ALA A 215 -10.78 1.77 -12.60
C ALA A 215 -11.65 2.87 -11.99
N LEU A 216 -11.27 4.14 -12.15
CA LEU A 216 -12.06 5.27 -11.69
C LEU A 216 -13.43 5.34 -12.39
N ARG A 217 -13.48 5.07 -13.70
CA ARG A 217 -14.73 5.11 -14.47
C ARG A 217 -15.70 4.02 -14.02
N GLU A 218 -15.24 2.78 -13.89
CA GLU A 218 -16.06 1.65 -13.43
C GLU A 218 -16.54 1.84 -11.99
N LEU A 219 -15.64 2.29 -11.11
CA LEU A 219 -15.97 2.58 -9.71
C LEU A 219 -17.01 3.71 -9.63
N GLY A 220 -16.81 4.80 -10.39
CA GLY A 220 -17.73 5.93 -10.45
C GLY A 220 -19.12 5.55 -10.95
N GLY A 221 -19.20 4.78 -12.03
CA GLY A 221 -20.47 4.26 -12.55
C GLY A 221 -21.21 3.40 -11.52
N SER A 222 -20.49 2.49 -10.85
CA SER A 222 -21.06 1.61 -9.83
C SER A 222 -21.52 2.37 -8.59
N VAL A 223 -20.80 3.42 -8.20
CA VAL A 223 -21.19 4.31 -7.09
C VAL A 223 -22.50 5.02 -7.39
N VAL A 224 -22.62 5.63 -8.57
CA VAL A 224 -23.81 6.37 -8.98
C VAL A 224 -25.00 5.42 -9.15
N GLN A 225 -24.82 4.30 -9.85
CA GLN A 225 -25.87 3.30 -10.05
C GLN A 225 -26.36 2.69 -8.73
N GLY A 226 -25.45 2.44 -7.80
CA GLY A 226 -25.75 1.83 -6.51
C GLY A 226 -26.10 2.80 -5.40
N GLY A 227 -26.15 4.12 -5.66
CA GLY A 227 -26.46 5.15 -4.66
C GLY A 227 -25.51 5.13 -3.46
N PHE A 228 -24.20 5.02 -3.70
CA PHE A 228 -23.18 5.06 -2.65
C PHE A 228 -22.69 6.49 -2.41
N ASP A 229 -22.31 6.80 -1.18
CA ASP A 229 -21.73 8.11 -0.82
C ASP A 229 -20.29 8.24 -1.30
N VAL A 230 -19.55 7.14 -1.31
CA VAL A 230 -18.14 7.09 -1.68
C VAL A 230 -17.79 5.72 -2.29
N GLY A 231 -16.96 5.72 -3.34
CA GLY A 231 -16.29 4.53 -3.83
C GLY A 231 -14.80 4.52 -3.47
N VAL A 232 -14.26 3.36 -3.12
CA VAL A 232 -12.85 3.16 -2.79
C VAL A 232 -12.32 1.94 -3.54
N ALA A 233 -11.21 2.08 -4.28
CA ALA A 233 -10.53 0.96 -4.93
C ALA A 233 -9.05 0.88 -4.51
N PHE A 234 -8.50 -0.34 -4.45
CA PHE A 234 -7.13 -0.59 -4.00
C PHE A 234 -6.22 -1.14 -5.10
N SER A 235 -4.92 -0.87 -4.96
CA SER A 235 -3.87 -1.52 -5.77
C SER A 235 -3.69 -2.99 -5.38
N GLY A 236 -3.08 -3.79 -6.25
CA GLY A 236 -2.93 -5.24 -6.04
C GLY A 236 -2.18 -5.62 -4.76
N ASP A 237 -1.24 -4.78 -4.32
CA ASP A 237 -0.46 -4.96 -3.08
C ASP A 237 -0.95 -4.12 -1.89
N GLY A 238 -2.01 -3.33 -2.06
CA GLY A 238 -2.59 -2.49 -1.02
C GLY A 238 -1.80 -1.22 -0.67
N THR A 239 -0.87 -0.78 -1.52
CA THR A 239 -0.13 0.48 -1.33
C THR A 239 -0.81 1.71 -1.94
N GLY A 240 -1.69 1.50 -2.93
CA GLY A 240 -2.42 2.54 -3.65
C GLY A 240 -3.91 2.53 -3.33
N VAL A 241 -4.51 3.72 -3.36
CA VAL A 241 -5.95 3.92 -3.21
C VAL A 241 -6.47 4.92 -4.24
N LEU A 242 -7.57 4.54 -4.90
CA LEU A 242 -8.39 5.39 -5.74
C LEU A 242 -9.72 5.63 -5.03
N MET A 243 -10.30 6.81 -5.19
CA MET A 243 -11.57 7.16 -4.57
C MET A 243 -12.42 7.99 -5.54
N VAL A 244 -13.74 7.82 -5.47
CA VAL A 244 -14.73 8.64 -6.19
C VAL A 244 -15.80 9.12 -5.21
N ASP A 245 -16.35 10.30 -5.46
CA ASP A 245 -17.46 10.86 -4.69
C ASP A 245 -18.81 10.25 -5.11
N ASN A 246 -19.88 10.68 -4.44
CA ASN A 246 -21.26 10.29 -4.69
C ASN A 246 -21.80 10.70 -6.07
N LEU A 247 -21.06 11.50 -6.85
CA LEU A 247 -21.37 11.84 -8.24
C LEU A 247 -20.50 11.04 -9.23
N GLY A 248 -19.74 10.06 -8.75
CA GLY A 248 -18.83 9.25 -9.56
C GLY A 248 -17.57 10.00 -10.00
N THR A 249 -17.27 11.16 -9.42
CA THR A 249 -16.11 11.99 -9.81
C THR A 249 -14.88 11.64 -8.97
N PRO A 250 -13.68 11.52 -9.56
CA PRO A 250 -12.47 11.18 -8.82
C PRO A 250 -12.10 12.14 -7.68
N ILE A 251 -11.88 11.59 -6.49
CA ILE A 251 -11.29 12.29 -5.34
C ILE A 251 -9.76 12.12 -5.40
N ARG A 252 -9.10 13.07 -6.06
CA ARG A 252 -7.64 13.14 -6.27
C ARG A 252 -6.88 13.39 -4.96
N GLU A 253 -5.56 13.25 -5.00
CA GLU A 253 -4.71 13.34 -3.80
C GLU A 253 -4.90 14.64 -3.02
N TRP A 254 -4.94 15.78 -3.70
CA TRP A 254 -5.18 17.08 -3.05
C TRP A 254 -6.61 17.22 -2.50
N HIS A 255 -7.63 16.68 -3.17
CA HIS A 255 -8.99 16.62 -2.62
C HIS A 255 -8.98 15.83 -1.30
N ARG A 256 -8.28 14.69 -1.23
CA ARG A 256 -8.17 13.92 0.01
C ARG A 256 -7.44 14.67 1.11
N LEU A 257 -6.36 15.41 0.79
CA LEU A 257 -5.68 16.24 1.78
C LEU A 257 -6.58 17.37 2.30
N HIS A 258 -7.36 18.00 1.41
CA HIS A 258 -8.37 18.98 1.79
C HIS A 258 -9.44 18.36 2.70
N ILE A 259 -10.03 17.23 2.31
CA ILE A 259 -11.01 16.50 3.12
C ILE A 259 -10.43 16.13 4.49
N LEU A 260 -9.20 15.64 4.56
CA LEU A 260 -8.56 15.32 5.85
C LEU A 260 -8.26 16.55 6.71
N SER A 261 -8.26 17.75 6.12
CA SER A 261 -8.10 19.01 6.85
C SER A 261 -9.42 19.54 7.41
N THR A 262 -10.57 19.05 6.93
CA THR A 262 -11.87 19.48 7.45
C THR A 262 -12.05 18.90 8.85
N ARG A 263 -12.47 19.77 9.78
CA ARG A 263 -12.84 19.37 11.15
C ARG A 263 -14.26 19.79 11.39
N ARG A 264 -15.01 19.00 12.15
CA ARG A 264 -16.37 19.34 12.58
C ARG A 264 -16.38 20.76 13.18
N GLY A 265 -17.21 21.64 12.61
CA GLY A 265 -17.33 23.05 13.05
C GLY A 265 -16.24 24.02 12.60
N ARG A 266 -15.31 23.61 11.71
CA ARG A 266 -14.36 24.51 11.05
C ARG A 266 -14.57 24.48 9.55
N GLN A 267 -14.63 25.65 8.92
CA GLN A 267 -14.70 25.70 7.47
C GLN A 267 -13.44 25.06 6.87
N PRO A 268 -13.59 24.33 5.75
CA PRO A 268 -12.45 23.84 4.99
C PRO A 268 -11.52 25.00 4.66
N ILE A 269 -10.20 24.77 4.64
CA ILE A 269 -9.27 25.80 4.19
C ILE A 269 -9.56 26.04 2.70
N ALA A 270 -10.31 27.10 2.41
CA ALA A 270 -10.57 27.58 1.07
C ALA A 270 -9.38 28.43 0.61
N GLY A 271 -8.86 28.15 -0.58
CA GLY A 271 -7.78 28.92 -1.20
C GLY A 271 -6.74 28.07 -1.93
N ASN A 272 -6.02 28.70 -2.86
CA ASN A 272 -5.05 28.07 -3.78
C ASN A 272 -3.74 27.57 -3.10
N GLY A 273 -3.62 27.71 -1.78
CA GLY A 273 -2.41 27.39 -1.02
C GLY A 273 -2.58 26.13 -0.17
N LEU A 274 -2.45 24.96 -0.78
CA LEU A 274 -2.41 23.69 -0.05
C LEU A 274 -0.94 23.29 0.14
N LEU A 275 -0.45 23.37 1.38
CA LEU A 275 0.89 22.89 1.74
C LEU A 275 0.90 21.35 1.70
N ALA A 276 1.29 20.80 0.57
CA ALA A 276 1.50 19.37 0.41
C ALA A 276 2.92 18.98 0.87
N SER A 277 3.02 18.08 1.85
CA SER A 277 4.30 17.49 2.19
C SER A 277 4.75 16.55 1.06
N ARG A 278 6.06 16.52 0.76
CA ARG A 278 6.66 15.57 -0.20
C ARG A 278 6.50 14.10 0.18
N ARG A 279 6.04 13.78 1.39
CA ARG A 279 5.54 12.43 1.66
C ARG A 279 4.24 12.31 0.87
N LYS A 280 4.35 11.81 -0.38
CA LYS A 280 3.24 11.12 -1.04
C LYS A 280 2.53 10.33 0.04
N ALA A 281 1.20 10.26 0.02
CA ALA A 281 0.45 9.37 0.90
C ALA A 281 0.71 7.87 0.56
N ARG A 282 1.98 7.49 0.39
CA ARG A 282 2.51 6.14 0.31
C ARG A 282 2.53 5.64 1.74
N GLY A 283 1.50 4.89 2.05
CA GLY A 283 1.25 4.34 3.35
C GLY A 283 0.16 3.29 3.22
N ASP A 284 -0.41 2.93 4.34
CA ASP A 284 -1.52 2.00 4.37
C ASP A 284 -2.76 2.57 3.67
N ALA A 285 -3.05 2.04 2.47
CA ALA A 285 -4.16 2.47 1.62
C ALA A 285 -5.52 2.32 2.32
N ILE A 286 -5.70 1.24 3.09
CA ILE A 286 -6.93 0.96 3.84
C ILE A 286 -7.07 1.99 4.96
N LYS A 287 -6.01 2.23 5.73
CA LYS A 287 -6.01 3.26 6.78
C LYS A 287 -6.26 4.65 6.23
N HIS A 288 -5.68 4.98 5.09
CA HIS A 288 -5.89 6.27 4.42
C HIS A 288 -7.35 6.43 4.00
N ALA A 289 -7.93 5.43 3.34
CA ALA A 289 -9.34 5.42 2.98
C ALA A 289 -10.24 5.62 4.20
N LEU A 290 -9.99 4.88 5.28
CA LEU A 290 -10.74 4.99 6.53
C LEU A 290 -10.69 6.41 7.13
N LYS A 291 -9.52 7.07 7.12
CA LYS A 291 -9.39 8.46 7.58
C LYS A 291 -10.19 9.44 6.72
N VAL A 292 -10.17 9.26 5.41
CA VAL A 292 -10.95 10.11 4.48
C VAL A 292 -12.45 9.90 4.70
N LEU A 293 -12.90 8.64 4.81
CA LEU A 293 -14.30 8.30 5.09
C LEU A 293 -14.76 8.88 6.44
N ARG A 294 -13.91 8.78 7.48
CA ARG A 294 -14.19 9.41 8.76
C ARG A 294 -14.37 10.92 8.63
N ALA A 295 -13.49 11.62 7.91
CA ALA A 295 -13.61 13.05 7.71
C ALA A 295 -14.86 13.44 6.92
N ILE A 296 -15.25 12.64 5.91
CA ILE A 296 -16.51 12.83 5.16
C ILE A 296 -17.70 12.69 6.12
N SER A 297 -17.78 11.62 6.89
CA SER A 297 -18.85 11.39 7.87
C SER A 297 -18.91 12.50 8.93
N GLU A 298 -17.78 12.92 9.50
CA GLU A 298 -17.73 13.99 10.52
C GLU A 298 -18.05 15.39 9.96
N SER A 299 -18.00 15.59 8.63
CA SER A 299 -18.26 16.88 8.00
C SER A 299 -19.74 17.27 7.97
N GLY A 300 -20.65 16.28 8.02
CA GLY A 300 -22.08 16.49 7.84
C GLY A 300 -22.50 16.91 6.42
N THR A 301 -21.63 16.74 5.41
CA THR A 301 -21.94 16.99 4.00
C THR A 301 -21.44 15.86 3.10
N THR A 302 -21.72 15.95 1.79
CA THR A 302 -21.36 14.91 0.82
C THR A 302 -19.89 14.98 0.42
N ALA A 303 -19.35 13.85 -0.04
CA ALA A 303 -18.00 13.79 -0.58
C ALA A 303 -17.82 14.73 -1.79
N ALA A 304 -18.86 14.88 -2.63
CA ALA A 304 -18.84 15.79 -3.76
C ALA A 304 -18.73 17.26 -3.33
N THR A 305 -19.49 17.68 -2.32
CA THR A 305 -19.41 19.04 -1.77
C THR A 305 -18.02 19.35 -1.23
N LEU A 306 -17.41 18.42 -0.48
CA LEU A 306 -16.05 18.60 0.03
C LEU A 306 -15.01 18.62 -1.09
N ARG A 307 -15.20 17.82 -2.14
CA ARG A 307 -14.32 17.79 -3.30
C ARG A 307 -14.37 19.12 -4.08
N GLN A 308 -15.58 19.60 -4.38
CA GLN A 308 -15.83 20.85 -5.13
C GLN A 308 -15.35 22.10 -4.38
N ALA A 309 -15.10 22.02 -3.08
CA ALA A 309 -14.50 23.11 -2.33
C ALA A 309 -13.04 23.40 -2.75
N VAL A 310 -12.39 22.51 -3.51
CA VAL A 310 -11.05 22.70 -4.09
C VAL A 310 -11.00 22.18 -5.52
N ASP A 311 -11.24 23.06 -6.49
CA ASP A 311 -11.26 22.69 -7.91
C ASP A 311 -9.89 22.70 -8.60
N ALA A 312 -8.88 23.38 -8.04
CA ALA A 312 -7.55 23.48 -8.63
C ALA A 312 -6.52 22.56 -7.95
N GLU A 313 -5.67 21.93 -8.76
CA GLU A 313 -4.47 21.28 -8.24
C GLU A 313 -3.59 22.33 -7.53
N PRO A 314 -3.20 22.10 -6.28
CA PRO A 314 -2.46 23.11 -5.51
C PRO A 314 -1.09 23.39 -6.13
N VAL A 315 -0.75 24.67 -6.22
CA VAL A 315 0.57 25.10 -6.68
C VAL A 315 1.59 24.83 -5.58
N VAL A 316 2.66 24.10 -5.90
CA VAL A 316 3.74 23.84 -4.94
C VAL A 316 4.58 25.11 -4.76
N LEU A 317 4.35 25.84 -3.66
CA LEU A 317 5.00 27.12 -3.36
C LEU A 317 6.48 27.00 -2.91
N GLY A 318 6.98 25.79 -2.65
CA GLY A 318 8.38 25.54 -2.29
C GLY A 318 8.59 24.27 -1.47
N LYS A 319 9.86 23.87 -1.30
CA LYS A 319 10.28 22.83 -0.34
C LYS A 319 10.70 23.52 0.97
N GLY A 320 10.00 23.28 2.08
CA GLY A 320 10.39 23.83 3.38
C GLY A 320 9.64 23.22 4.56
N SER A 321 10.23 23.30 5.76
CA SER A 321 9.57 23.02 7.03
C SER A 321 8.72 24.22 7.46
N ILE A 322 7.46 23.97 7.83
CA ILE A 322 6.56 25.01 8.34
C ILE A 322 6.92 25.26 9.82
N ALA A 323 7.22 26.52 10.17
CA ALA A 323 7.44 26.90 11.56
C ALA A 323 6.12 26.85 12.37
N PRO A 324 6.15 26.54 13.68
CA PRO A 324 4.97 26.64 14.54
C PRO A 324 4.38 28.06 14.50
N GLY A 325 3.08 28.19 14.26
CA GLY A 325 2.38 29.49 14.23
C GLY A 325 2.18 30.11 12.84
N TRP A 326 2.47 29.39 11.76
CA TRP A 326 2.19 29.86 10.41
C TRP A 326 0.68 30.00 10.15
N VAL A 327 0.27 31.19 9.68
CA VAL A 327 -1.09 31.49 9.24
C VAL A 327 -1.05 31.82 7.75
N ASN A 328 -1.93 31.19 6.98
CA ASN A 328 -2.10 31.47 5.55
C ASN A 328 -2.61 32.91 5.37
N ARG A 329 -1.70 33.86 5.08
CA ARG A 329 -2.11 35.20 4.66
C ARG A 329 -2.65 35.07 3.24
N SER A 330 -3.97 35.06 3.12
CA SER A 330 -4.67 34.94 1.85
C SER A 330 -4.22 36.00 0.85
N VAL A 331 -4.23 35.59 -0.42
CA VAL A 331 -4.35 36.24 -1.75
C VAL A 331 -4.96 37.67 -1.84
N ALA A 332 -5.35 38.33 -0.75
CA ALA A 332 -5.80 39.72 -0.75
C ALA A 332 -4.70 40.75 -1.11
N ASP A 333 -3.42 40.41 -0.91
CA ASP A 333 -2.32 41.34 -1.20
C ASP A 333 -1.90 41.35 -2.70
N ALA A 334 -2.37 40.40 -3.51
CA ALA A 334 -2.05 40.33 -4.95
C ALA A 334 -3.02 41.12 -5.84
N ALA A 335 -4.02 41.79 -5.26
CA ALA A 335 -4.94 42.67 -5.98
C ALA A 335 -4.53 44.15 -5.92
N ASN A 336 -3.42 44.49 -5.25
CA ASN A 336 -2.92 45.87 -5.08
C ASN A 336 -1.41 46.04 -5.34
N SER A 337 -0.83 45.22 -6.22
CA SER A 337 0.55 45.40 -6.71
C SER A 337 0.64 45.21 -8.22
#